data_AF-A0A1Z8UIA7-F1
#
_entry.id   AF-A0A1Z8UIA7-F1
#
_cell.length_a   1.000
_cell.length_b   1.000
_cell.length_c   1.000
_cell.angle_alpha   90.00
_cell.angle_beta   90.00
_cell.angle_gamma   90.00
#
_symmetry.space_group_name_H-M   'P 1'
#
loop_
_entity.id
_entity.type
_entity.pdbx_description
1 polymer ?
#
loop_
_entity_poly.entity_id
_entity_poly.type
_entity_poly.pdbx_seq_one_letter_code
_entity_poly.pdbx_strand_id
1 'polypeptide(L)'
;MSNPSNALVPVSPAQPPAVVRSENDNPLSLVKGAIKLTDKEDVRNRLPDILGRALARTWIDTPFHESFSRDPQATLAAHGVEMPDNMVIEFQKPDSNRPRIVVYEKKPHSKFRTRIFYLQLVMMAGR
;
A
#
# COMPACT_ATOMS: atom_id res chain seq x y z
N MET A 1 2.76 -61.91 -20.33
CA MET A 1 3.36 -61.29 -19.13
C MET A 1 3.02 -59.81 -19.17
N SER A 2 2.06 -59.36 -18.36
CA SER A 2 1.49 -58.01 -18.44
C SER A 2 2.12 -57.11 -17.36
N ASN A 3 2.67 -55.97 -17.77
CA ASN A 3 3.38 -55.02 -16.92
C ASN A 3 2.37 -54.09 -16.22
N PRO A 4 2.40 -53.85 -14.89
CA PRO A 4 1.41 -53.00 -14.24
C PRO A 4 1.70 -51.50 -14.46
N SER A 5 0.70 -50.76 -14.97
CA SER A 5 0.69 -49.33 -15.30
C SER A 5 0.75 -48.35 -14.12
N ASN A 6 1.47 -48.66 -13.03
CA ASN A 6 1.51 -47.80 -11.85
C ASN A 6 2.91 -47.62 -11.26
N ALA A 7 3.90 -47.37 -12.12
CA ALA A 7 5.24 -46.98 -11.67
C ALA A 7 5.26 -45.47 -11.35
N LEU A 8 5.61 -45.12 -10.12
CA LEU A 8 5.87 -43.74 -9.70
C LEU A 8 7.17 -43.26 -10.34
N VAL A 9 7.07 -42.31 -11.27
CA VAL A 9 8.23 -41.67 -11.90
C VAL A 9 8.68 -40.50 -11.03
N PRO A 10 9.98 -40.38 -10.66
CA PRO A 10 10.47 -39.23 -9.93
C PRO A 10 10.34 -37.97 -10.79
N VAL A 11 9.52 -37.00 -10.37
CA VAL A 11 9.52 -35.66 -10.97
C VAL A 11 10.69 -34.88 -10.38
N SER A 12 11.61 -34.43 -11.23
CA SER A 12 12.68 -33.52 -10.82
C SER A 12 12.06 -32.25 -10.22
N PRO A 13 12.60 -31.71 -9.11
CA PRO A 13 12.03 -30.54 -8.48
C PRO A 13 12.08 -29.37 -9.47
N ALA A 14 10.91 -28.91 -9.91
CA ALA A 14 10.78 -27.73 -10.73
C ALA A 14 11.37 -26.55 -9.94
N GLN A 15 12.44 -25.96 -10.44
CA GLN A 15 12.92 -24.69 -9.92
C GLN A 15 11.76 -23.69 -10.02
N PRO A 16 11.41 -22.98 -8.93
CA PRO A 16 10.41 -21.93 -9.03
C PRO A 16 10.87 -20.93 -10.10
N PRO A 17 9.95 -20.39 -10.91
CA PRO A 17 10.31 -19.45 -11.96
C PRO A 17 11.12 -18.31 -11.34
N ALA A 18 12.33 -18.09 -11.87
CA ALA A 18 13.17 -16.98 -11.45
C ALA A 18 12.38 -15.69 -11.71
N VAL A 19 12.05 -14.96 -10.64
CA VAL A 19 11.37 -13.68 -10.75
C VAL A 19 12.34 -12.72 -11.44
N VAL A 20 12.11 -12.42 -12.71
CA VAL A 20 12.86 -11.42 -13.47
C VAL A 20 12.51 -10.06 -12.87
N ARG A 21 13.33 -9.58 -11.93
CA ARG A 21 13.26 -8.21 -11.41
C ARG A 21 13.67 -7.26 -12.52
N SER A 22 12.73 -6.48 -13.04
CA SER A 22 13.04 -5.37 -13.94
C SER A 22 13.84 -4.31 -13.16
N GLU A 23 14.94 -3.84 -13.73
CA GLU A 23 15.94 -2.97 -13.06
C GLU A 23 15.39 -1.59 -12.61
N ASN A 24 14.17 -1.23 -13.03
CA ASN A 24 13.48 0.00 -12.62
C ASN A 24 12.39 -0.20 -11.54
N ASP A 25 12.17 -1.43 -11.05
CA ASP A 25 11.14 -1.72 -10.04
C ASP A 25 11.74 -1.50 -8.64
N ASN A 26 11.83 -0.24 -8.20
CA ASN A 26 12.24 0.07 -6.83
C ASN A 26 11.23 -0.60 -5.88
N PRO A 27 11.65 -1.59 -5.04
CA PRO A 27 10.73 -2.37 -4.22
C PRO A 27 9.98 -1.52 -3.18
N LEU A 28 10.45 -0.30 -2.91
CA LEU A 28 9.82 0.66 -2.01
C LEU A 28 8.89 1.65 -2.73
N SER A 29 8.70 1.52 -4.05
CA SER A 29 7.77 2.37 -4.79
C SER A 29 6.34 2.14 -4.34
N LEU A 30 5.60 3.22 -4.11
CA LEU A 30 4.18 3.14 -3.74
C LEU A 30 3.30 2.74 -4.93
N VAL A 31 3.74 3.05 -6.15
CA VAL A 31 2.98 2.91 -7.39
C VAL A 31 3.91 2.64 -8.57
N LYS A 32 3.44 1.85 -9.55
CA LYS A 32 4.15 1.62 -10.82
C LYS A 32 3.79 2.73 -11.81
N GLY A 33 4.29 3.96 -11.56
CA GLY A 33 3.99 5.17 -12.35
C GLY A 33 3.12 6.19 -11.59
N ALA A 34 2.62 7.22 -12.28
CA ALA A 34 1.76 8.23 -11.65
C ALA A 34 0.29 7.78 -11.62
N ILE A 35 -0.35 7.84 -10.45
CA ILE A 35 -1.77 7.58 -10.24
C ILE A 35 -2.46 8.87 -9.86
N LYS A 36 -3.35 9.34 -10.74
CA LYS A 36 -4.28 10.43 -10.44
C LYS A 36 -5.61 9.87 -9.99
N LEU A 37 -6.06 10.28 -8.81
CA LEU A 37 -7.38 9.95 -8.27
C LEU A 37 -8.32 11.12 -8.56
N THR A 38 -9.29 10.92 -9.44
CA THR A 38 -10.25 11.95 -9.85
C THR A 38 -11.49 11.95 -8.98
N ASP A 39 -12.03 10.76 -8.68
CA ASP A 39 -13.32 10.61 -8.01
C ASP A 39 -13.23 9.85 -6.69
N LYS A 40 -14.28 10.00 -5.87
CA LYS A 40 -14.42 9.34 -4.57
C LYS A 40 -14.41 7.81 -4.69
N GLU A 41 -14.92 7.25 -5.78
CA GLU A 41 -14.90 5.80 -6.01
C GLU A 41 -13.48 5.29 -6.29
N ASP A 42 -12.70 6.02 -7.09
CA ASP A 42 -11.29 5.70 -7.32
C ASP A 42 -10.48 5.75 -6.02
N VAL A 43 -10.73 6.78 -5.21
CA VAL A 43 -10.14 6.91 -3.87
C VAL A 43 -10.50 5.71 -3.00
N ARG A 44 -11.73 5.20 -3.05
CA ARG A 44 -12.11 4.02 -2.25
C ARG A 44 -11.51 2.71 -2.77
N ASN A 45 -11.36 2.56 -4.09
CA ASN A 45 -10.94 1.30 -4.69
C ASN A 45 -9.41 1.16 -4.75
N ARG A 46 -8.68 2.25 -5.00
CA ARG A 46 -7.23 2.21 -5.25
C ARG A 46 -6.38 2.72 -4.09
N LEU A 47 -6.86 3.73 -3.37
CA LEU A 47 -6.09 4.35 -2.29
C LEU A 47 -5.80 3.38 -1.13
N PRO A 48 -6.68 2.46 -0.71
CA PRO A 48 -6.36 1.53 0.37
C PRO A 48 -5.12 0.67 0.10
N ASP A 49 -4.92 0.20 -1.13
CA ASP A 49 -3.76 -0.61 -1.53
C ASP A 49 -2.47 0.23 -1.51
N ILE A 50 -2.52 1.46 -2.02
CA ILE A 50 -1.40 2.41 -2.00
C ILE A 50 -1.03 2.79 -0.57
N LEU A 51 -2.02 3.11 0.26
CA LEU A 51 -1.81 3.44 1.67
C LEU A 51 -1.33 2.23 2.46
N GLY A 52 -1.70 1.02 2.07
CA GLY A 52 -1.16 -0.22 2.63
C GLY A 52 0.34 -0.34 2.38
N ARG A 53 0.79 -0.09 1.14
CA ARG A 53 2.23 -0.02 0.82
C ARG A 53 2.94 1.12 1.56
N ALA A 54 2.32 2.29 1.66
CA ALA A 54 2.88 3.41 2.40
C ALA A 54 3.04 3.10 3.90
N LEU A 55 2.03 2.50 4.53
CA LEU A 55 2.09 2.05 5.93
C LEU A 55 3.15 0.98 6.15
N ALA A 56 3.32 0.05 5.22
CA ALA A 56 4.39 -0.93 5.32
C ALA A 56 5.76 -0.22 5.22
N ARG A 57 5.90 0.73 4.28
CA ARG A 57 7.14 1.48 4.08
C ARG A 57 7.52 2.33 5.28
N THR A 58 6.57 2.96 5.97
CA THR A 58 6.87 3.76 7.18
C THR A 58 7.54 2.97 8.30
N TRP A 59 7.43 1.63 8.32
CA TRP A 59 8.13 0.80 9.31
C TRP A 59 9.58 0.48 8.95
N ILE A 60 9.94 0.57 7.68
CA ILE A 60 11.24 0.11 7.17
C ILE A 60 12.12 1.31 6.79
N ASP A 61 11.49 2.43 6.42
CA ASP A 61 12.13 3.64 5.89
C ASP A 61 11.84 4.83 6.82
N THR A 62 12.78 5.11 7.73
CA THR A 62 12.68 6.22 8.70
C THR A 62 12.55 7.59 8.04
N PRO A 63 13.37 7.94 7.01
CA PRO A 63 13.17 9.20 6.26
C PRO A 63 11.76 9.35 5.68
N PHE A 64 11.20 8.26 5.14
CA PHE A 64 9.83 8.27 4.64
C PHE A 64 8.81 8.45 5.77
N HIS A 65 8.99 7.78 6.92
CA HIS A 65 8.13 7.95 8.09
C HIS A 65 8.09 9.38 8.62
N GLU A 66 9.24 10.05 8.73
CA GLU A 66 9.32 11.45 9.16
C GLU A 66 8.61 12.38 8.19
N SER A 67 8.84 12.19 6.88
CA SER A 67 8.22 12.98 5.81
C SER A 67 6.69 12.79 5.82
N PHE A 68 6.25 11.53 5.88
CA PHE A 68 4.84 11.15 5.90
C PHE A 68 4.12 11.62 7.17
N SER A 69 4.82 11.67 8.31
CA SER A 69 4.26 12.20 9.57
C SER A 69 4.11 13.71 9.58
N ARG A 70 4.98 14.43 8.86
CA ARG A 70 4.89 15.89 8.72
C ARG A 70 3.80 16.30 7.75
N ASP A 71 3.82 15.71 6.55
CA ASP A 71 2.83 15.98 5.51
C ASP A 71 2.59 14.71 4.67
N PRO A 72 1.56 13.91 5.01
CA PRO A 72 1.26 12.68 4.29
C PRO A 72 0.80 12.95 2.86
N GLN A 73 0.14 14.08 2.61
CA GLN A 73 -0.40 14.41 1.28
C GLN A 73 0.71 14.83 0.33
N ALA A 74 1.62 15.70 0.77
CA ALA A 74 2.80 16.07 -0.01
C ALA A 74 3.71 14.87 -0.27
N THR A 75 3.90 13.99 0.73
CA THR A 75 4.70 12.78 0.57
C THR A 75 4.10 11.85 -0.48
N LEU A 76 2.79 11.63 -0.47
CA LEU A 76 2.11 10.83 -1.50
C LEU A 76 2.25 11.43 -2.90
N ALA A 77 2.09 12.75 -3.03
CA ALA A 77 2.28 13.45 -4.31
C ALA A 77 3.71 13.29 -4.85
N ALA A 78 4.74 13.41 -3.99
CA ALA A 78 6.14 13.18 -4.37
C ALA A 78 6.40 11.74 -4.83
N HIS A 79 5.59 10.79 -4.37
CA HIS A 79 5.63 9.39 -4.81
C HIS A 79 4.64 9.06 -5.93
N GLY A 80 4.13 10.08 -6.64
CA GLY A 80 3.30 9.91 -7.85
C GLY A 80 1.83 9.63 -7.58
N VAL A 81 1.34 9.90 -6.36
CA VAL A 81 -0.07 9.72 -5.98
C VAL A 81 -0.71 11.10 -5.86
N GLU A 82 -1.41 11.52 -6.90
CA GLU A 82 -2.16 12.77 -6.91
C GLU A 82 -3.56 12.54 -6.37
N MET A 83 -3.92 13.29 -5.33
CA MET A 83 -5.24 13.27 -4.72
C MET A 83 -6.07 14.47 -5.14
N PRO A 84 -7.40 14.34 -5.18
CA PRO A 84 -8.28 15.46 -5.47
C PRO A 84 -8.33 16.42 -4.28
N ASP A 85 -8.52 17.72 -4.57
CA ASP A 85 -8.44 18.82 -3.57
C ASP A 85 -9.47 18.70 -2.44
N ASN A 86 -10.53 17.95 -2.66
CA ASN A 86 -11.58 17.68 -1.68
C ASN A 86 -11.21 16.53 -0.72
N MET A 87 -10.06 15.90 -0.85
CA MET A 87 -9.64 14.81 0.03
C MET A 87 -8.48 15.23 0.93
N VAL A 88 -8.52 14.77 2.17
CA VAL A 88 -7.53 15.08 3.20
C VAL A 88 -7.08 13.79 3.87
N ILE A 89 -5.77 13.63 4.05
CA ILE A 89 -5.19 12.49 4.75
C ILE A 89 -4.60 12.96 6.08
N GLU A 90 -4.86 12.17 7.12
CA GLU A 90 -4.25 12.36 8.42
C GLU A 90 -3.53 11.09 8.85
N PHE A 91 -2.27 11.25 9.26
CA PHE A 91 -1.49 10.17 9.87
C PHE A 91 -1.57 10.27 11.39
N GLN A 92 -2.18 9.27 12.02
CA GLN A 92 -2.45 9.22 13.45
C GLN A 92 -1.60 8.13 14.11
N LYS A 93 -1.08 8.47 15.30
CA LYS A 93 -0.24 7.58 16.12
C LYS A 93 0.98 7.03 15.36
N PRO A 94 1.80 7.88 14.72
CA PRO A 94 2.94 7.49 13.90
C PRO A 94 3.95 6.61 14.64
N ASP A 95 4.15 6.85 15.93
CA ASP A 95 5.15 6.15 16.77
C ASP A 95 4.57 4.98 17.57
N SER A 96 3.29 4.65 17.33
CA SER A 96 2.65 3.53 18.02
C SER A 96 2.87 2.23 17.28
N ASN A 97 2.70 1.13 18.00
CA ASN A 97 2.55 -0.22 17.46
C ASN A 97 1.31 -0.41 16.55
N ARG A 98 0.49 0.63 16.37
CA ARG A 98 -0.74 0.61 15.54
C ARG A 98 -0.89 1.95 14.78
N PRO A 99 0.02 2.26 13.84
CA PRO A 99 -0.09 3.46 13.03
C PRO A 99 -1.38 3.40 12.21
N ARG A 100 -2.06 4.55 12.11
CA ARG A 100 -3.36 4.66 11.45
C ARG A 100 -3.34 5.81 10.45
N ILE A 101 -3.82 5.55 9.25
CA ILE A 101 -4.14 6.59 8.26
C ILE A 101 -5.64 6.76 8.22
N VAL A 102 -6.11 8.01 8.27
CA VAL A 102 -7.52 8.34 8.13
C VAL A 102 -7.70 9.23 6.92
N VAL A 103 -8.66 8.87 6.06
CA VAL A 103 -8.99 9.62 4.85
C VAL A 103 -10.33 10.31 5.05
N TYR A 104 -10.34 11.60 4.83
CA TYR A 104 -11.50 12.47 4.93
C TYR A 104 -11.83 13.08 3.58
N GLU A 105 -13.11 13.29 3.34
CA GLU A 105 -13.63 14.13 2.27
C GLU A 105 -14.09 15.47 2.87
N LYS A 106 -13.58 16.57 2.36
CA LYS A 106 -13.98 17.92 2.70
C LYS A 106 -15.02 18.39 1.69
N LYS A 107 -16.20 18.80 2.17
CA LYS A 107 -17.21 19.38 1.27
C LYS A 107 -16.73 20.73 0.73
N PRO A 108 -16.92 21.04 -0.57
CA PRO A 108 -16.71 22.37 -1.10
C PRO A 108 -17.49 23.39 -0.25
N HIS A 109 -16.89 24.55 0.04
CA HIS A 109 -17.49 25.61 0.86
C HIS A 109 -17.79 25.26 2.32
N SER A 110 -17.28 24.15 2.87
CA SER A 110 -17.54 23.76 4.25
C SER A 110 -16.29 23.38 5.04
N LYS A 111 -16.31 23.66 6.34
CA LYS A 111 -15.31 23.15 7.31
C LYS A 111 -15.59 21.68 7.69
N PHE A 112 -16.74 21.15 7.32
CA PHE A 112 -17.11 19.77 7.62
C PHE A 112 -16.26 18.77 6.83
N ARG A 113 -15.67 17.82 7.56
CA ARG A 113 -14.90 16.69 7.05
C ARG A 113 -15.68 15.40 7.31
N THR A 114 -15.95 14.63 6.26
CA THR A 114 -16.59 13.32 6.36
C THR A 114 -15.52 12.24 6.24
N ARG A 115 -15.38 11.39 7.26
CA ARG A 115 -14.44 10.25 7.20
C ARG A 115 -14.92 9.24 6.16
N ILE A 116 -14.09 8.95 5.16
CA ILE A 116 -14.41 7.97 4.12
C ILE A 116 -14.02 6.58 4.60
N PHE A 117 -12.76 6.41 5.02
CA PHE A 117 -12.25 5.18 5.60
C PHE A 117 -11.03 5.47 6.47
N TYR A 118 -10.59 4.45 7.19
CA TYR A 118 -9.29 4.45 7.85
C TYR A 118 -8.59 3.13 7.54
N LEU A 119 -7.27 3.17 7.48
CA LEU A 119 -6.43 2.01 7.36
C LEU A 119 -5.51 1.97 8.57
N GLN A 120 -5.37 0.81 9.18
CA GLN A 120 -4.51 0.63 10.34
C GLN A 120 -3.67 -0.62 10.13
N LEU A 121 -2.36 -0.47 10.29
CA LEU A 121 -1.45 -1.61 10.27
C LEU A 121 -1.39 -2.21 11.68
N VAL A 122 -1.52 -3.54 11.76
CA VAL A 122 -1.51 -4.27 13.02
C VAL A 122 -0.42 -5.33 12.96
N MET A 123 0.57 -5.22 13.84
CA MET A 123 1.46 -6.35 14.12
C MET A 123 0.70 -7.40 14.91
N MET A 124 0.70 -8.63 14.39
CA MET A 124 0.30 -9.81 15.14
C MET A 124 1.56 -10.55 15.56
N ALA A 125 1.89 -10.51 16.86
CA ALA A 125 2.80 -11.47 17.45
C ALA A 125 1.96 -12.67 17.91
N GLY A 126 2.19 -13.84 17.32
CA GLY A 126 1.55 -15.08 17.75
C GLY A 126 2.08 -15.51 19.12
N ARG A 127 1.20 -16.10 19.93
CA ARG A 127 1.59 -16.98 21.03
C ARG A 127 1.68 -18.41 20.51
#